data_AF-A0A0F9WQR8-F1
#
_entry.id   AF-A0A0F9WQR8-F1
#
_cell.length_a   1.000
_cell.length_b   1.000
_cell.length_c   1.000
_cell.angle_alpha   90.00
_cell.angle_beta   90.00
_cell.angle_gamma   90.00
#
_symmetry.space_group_name_H-M   'P 1'
#
loop_
_entity.id
_entity.type
_entity.pdbx_description
1 polymer ?
#
loop_
_entity_poly.entity_id
_entity_poly.type
_entity_poly.pdbx_seq_one_letter_code
_entity_poly.pdbx_strand_id
1 'polypeptide(L)'
;MSDTVGRFAWHCHHDMLLEILVEPHETRVAHITGWKRVSEIATRLRLFELVQGKLPDEVIAAGKNYIAARENWVVMQKRGKAALERYVVAREKCATAIAGHADEINALHAAECPDCPWNGVTIFPE
;
A
#
# COMPACT_ATOMS: atom_id res chain seq x y z
N MET A 1 11.83 -17.41 13.03
CA MET A 1 10.70 -16.45 13.06
C MET A 1 10.00 -16.65 14.38
N SER A 2 9.67 -15.57 15.11
CA SER A 2 8.89 -15.65 16.36
C SER A 2 7.59 -16.43 16.11
N ASP A 3 7.20 -17.31 17.04
CA ASP A 3 6.05 -18.23 16.86
C ASP A 3 4.68 -17.54 16.91
N THR A 4 4.68 -16.22 17.13
CA THR A 4 3.50 -15.47 17.54
C THR A 4 2.63 -14.99 16.38
N VAL A 5 3.14 -15.03 15.14
CA VAL A 5 2.33 -14.76 13.95
C VAL A 5 1.21 -15.79 13.83
N GLY A 6 -0.01 -15.33 13.62
CA GLY A 6 -1.19 -16.20 13.60
C GLY A 6 -1.81 -16.46 14.97
N ARG A 7 -1.21 -15.98 16.06
CA ARG A 7 -1.85 -15.97 17.37
C ARG A 7 -2.74 -14.74 17.52
N PHE A 8 -3.78 -14.86 18.35
CA PHE A 8 -4.59 -13.73 18.73
C PHE A 8 -3.98 -13.00 19.92
N ALA A 9 -4.18 -11.69 19.96
CA ALA A 9 -3.79 -10.83 21.08
C ALA A 9 -4.94 -9.90 21.48
N TRP A 10 -5.00 -9.59 22.77
CA TRP A 10 -5.83 -8.52 23.31
C TRP A 10 -5.21 -7.17 22.99
N HIS A 11 -6.03 -6.19 22.63
CA HIS A 11 -5.62 -4.79 22.53
C HIS A 11 -4.33 -4.55 21.71
N CYS A 12 -4.13 -5.32 20.64
CA CYS A 12 -3.07 -5.04 19.66
C CYS A 12 -3.15 -3.59 19.21
N HIS A 13 -4.34 -3.14 18.81
CA HIS A 13 -4.72 -1.74 18.63
C HIS A 13 -5.61 -1.26 19.81
N HIS A 14 -5.59 0.04 20.12
CA HIS A 14 -6.24 0.56 21.34
C HIS A 14 -7.77 0.61 21.25
N ASP A 15 -8.29 0.52 20.04
CA ASP A 15 -9.69 0.56 19.64
C ASP A 15 -10.24 -0.84 19.31
N MET A 16 -9.40 -1.87 19.40
CA MET A 16 -9.75 -3.25 19.08
C MET A 16 -9.56 -4.13 20.31
N LEU A 17 -10.58 -4.91 20.66
CA LEU A 17 -10.48 -5.85 21.78
C LEU A 17 -9.56 -7.02 21.43
N LEU A 18 -9.74 -7.61 20.24
CA LEU A 18 -9.12 -8.85 19.81
C LEU A 18 -8.63 -8.71 18.37
N GLU A 19 -7.40 -9.11 18.10
CA GLU A 19 -6.82 -9.10 16.75
C GLU A 19 -5.88 -10.28 16.55
N ILE A 20 -5.82 -10.82 15.33
CA ILE A 20 -4.82 -11.83 14.96
C ILE A 20 -3.53 -11.14 14.53
N LEU A 21 -2.40 -11.58 15.08
CA LEU A 21 -1.10 -11.01 14.80
C LEU A 21 -0.61 -11.39 13.40
N VAL A 22 -0.32 -10.37 12.60
CA VAL A 22 0.22 -10.48 11.24
C VAL A 22 1.73 -10.22 11.18
N GLU A 23 2.31 -9.89 12.33
CA GLU A 23 3.72 -9.65 12.58
C GLU A 23 4.05 -10.20 13.99
N PRO A 24 5.32 -10.48 14.31
CA PRO A 24 5.70 -10.94 15.63
C PRO A 24 5.21 -10.02 16.76
N HIS A 25 4.83 -10.61 17.90
CA HIS A 25 4.46 -9.89 19.11
C HIS A 25 5.51 -8.84 19.50
N GLU A 26 6.79 -9.18 19.37
CA GLU A 26 7.92 -8.29 19.67
C GLU A 26 7.94 -7.04 18.77
N THR A 27 7.50 -7.17 17.51
CA THR A 27 7.40 -6.03 16.59
C THR A 27 6.38 -5.03 17.11
N ARG A 28 5.25 -5.51 17.65
CA ARG A 28 4.24 -4.63 18.24
C ARG A 28 4.71 -4.00 19.55
N VAL A 29 5.40 -4.76 20.41
CA VAL A 29 6.03 -4.21 21.63
C VAL A 29 7.00 -3.09 21.27
N ALA A 30 7.90 -3.32 20.30
CA ALA A 30 8.85 -2.31 19.83
C ALA A 30 8.16 -1.09 19.22
N HIS A 31 7.05 -1.28 18.49
CA HIS A 31 6.25 -0.18 17.97
C HIS A 31 5.60 0.65 19.09
N ILE A 32 5.07 -0.01 20.13
CA ILE A 32 4.47 0.66 21.28
C ILE A 32 5.52 1.52 22.01
N THR A 33 6.70 0.96 22.27
CA THR A 33 7.76 1.67 23.00
C THR A 33 8.42 2.78 22.19
N GLY A 34 8.57 2.61 20.86
CA GLY A 34 9.27 3.56 20.01
C GLY A 34 8.43 4.72 19.49
N TRP A 35 7.11 4.54 19.31
CA TRP A 35 6.30 5.47 18.52
C TRP A 35 5.02 5.96 19.19
N LYS A 36 4.56 5.34 20.28
CA LYS A 36 3.35 5.78 20.97
C LYS A 36 3.66 6.91 21.95
N ARG A 37 2.62 7.67 22.31
CA ARG A 37 2.74 8.75 23.29
C ARG A 37 3.20 8.18 24.62
N VAL A 38 4.17 8.84 25.27
CA VAL A 38 4.76 8.38 26.54
C VAL A 38 3.69 8.05 27.59
N SER A 39 2.64 8.87 27.69
CA SER A 39 1.52 8.67 28.61
C SER A 39 0.65 7.44 28.32
N GLU A 40 0.75 6.85 27.13
CA GLU A 40 -0.02 5.68 26.72
C GLU A 40 0.78 4.37 26.81
N ILE A 41 2.11 4.43 26.76
CA ILE A 41 2.99 3.26 26.62
C ILE A 41 2.71 2.23 27.73
N ALA A 42 2.71 2.67 28.99
CA ALA A 42 2.52 1.77 30.13
C ALA A 42 1.17 1.03 30.05
N THR A 43 0.10 1.73 29.70
CA THR A 43 -1.23 1.11 29.54
C THR A 43 -1.27 0.17 28.35
N ARG A 44 -0.72 0.57 27.20
CA ARG A 44 -0.69 -0.26 25.99
C ARG A 44 0.09 -1.55 26.21
N LEU A 45 1.27 -1.48 26.82
CA LEU A 45 2.06 -2.68 27.12
C LEU A 45 1.38 -3.60 28.13
N ARG A 46 0.72 -3.04 29.15
CA ARG A 46 -0.02 -3.84 30.14
C ARG A 46 -1.24 -4.55 29.55
N LEU A 47 -1.88 -3.97 28.53
CA LEU A 47 -3.09 -4.51 27.93
C LEU A 47 -2.83 -5.37 26.68
N PHE A 48 -1.69 -5.18 26.03
CA PHE A 48 -1.29 -5.95 24.86
C PHE A 48 -0.71 -7.30 25.30
N GLU A 49 -1.56 -8.32 25.29
CA GLU A 49 -1.25 -9.67 25.77
C GLU A 49 -1.73 -10.72 24.78
N LEU A 50 -0.97 -11.82 24.63
CA LEU A 50 -1.41 -12.94 23.81
C LEU A 50 -2.59 -13.66 24.46
N VAL A 51 -3.58 -14.04 23.66
CA VAL A 51 -4.70 -14.86 24.13
C VAL A 51 -4.17 -16.23 24.57
N GLN A 52 -4.43 -16.60 25.82
CA GLN A 52 -4.03 -17.89 26.41
C GLN A 52 -5.15 -18.94 26.34
N GLY A 53 -6.41 -18.51 26.37
CA GLY A 53 -7.58 -19.39 26.36
C GLY A 53 -7.97 -19.87 24.97
N LYS A 54 -8.84 -20.89 24.91
CA LYS A 54 -9.45 -21.33 23.65
C LYS A 54 -10.53 -20.32 23.22
N LEU A 55 -10.35 -19.73 22.05
CA LEU A 55 -11.38 -18.94 21.36
C LEU A 55 -12.37 -19.87 20.64
N PRO A 56 -13.58 -19.39 20.29
CA PRO A 56 -14.49 -20.14 19.43
C PRO A 56 -13.82 -20.57 18.13
N ASP A 57 -14.08 -21.80 17.69
CA ASP A 57 -13.40 -22.39 16.52
C ASP A 57 -13.64 -21.58 15.23
N GLU A 58 -14.81 -20.94 15.10
CA GLU A 58 -15.14 -20.04 14.00
C GLU A 58 -14.22 -18.80 13.98
N VAL A 59 -13.93 -18.20 15.14
CA VAL A 59 -13.01 -17.05 15.26
C VAL A 59 -11.61 -17.46 14.82
N ILE A 60 -11.16 -18.63 15.26
CA ILE A 60 -9.84 -19.18 14.87
C ILE A 60 -9.77 -19.39 13.35
N ALA A 61 -10.82 -19.96 12.75
CA ALA A 61 -10.89 -20.18 11.30
C ALA A 61 -10.90 -18.85 10.52
N ALA A 62 -11.70 -17.87 10.96
CA ALA A 62 -11.78 -16.55 10.35
C ALA A 62 -10.42 -15.83 10.39
N GLY A 63 -9.69 -15.91 11.51
CA GLY A 63 -8.35 -15.33 11.64
C GLY A 63 -7.34 -15.93 10.66
N LYS A 64 -7.34 -17.26 10.50
CA LYS A 64 -6.48 -17.94 9.50
C LYS A 64 -6.80 -17.49 8.07
N ASN A 65 -8.09 -17.39 7.73
CA ASN A 65 -8.52 -16.90 6.43
C ASN A 65 -8.08 -15.44 6.20
N TYR A 66 -8.17 -14.60 7.24
CA TYR A 66 -7.70 -13.22 7.17
C TYR A 66 -6.18 -13.13 6.90
N ILE A 67 -5.35 -13.95 7.55
CA ILE A 67 -3.90 -13.97 7.28
C ILE A 67 -3.62 -14.37 5.83
N ALA A 68 -4.23 -15.44 5.35
CA ALA A 68 -4.05 -15.89 3.97
C ALA A 68 -4.49 -14.82 2.96
N ALA A 69 -5.62 -14.14 3.24
CA ALA A 69 -6.09 -13.04 2.42
C ALA A 69 -5.12 -11.84 2.43
N ARG A 70 -4.55 -11.51 3.60
CA ARG A 70 -3.57 -10.42 3.74
C ARG A 70 -2.28 -10.72 2.99
N GLU A 71 -1.75 -11.94 3.08
CA GLU A 71 -0.55 -12.35 2.35
C GLU A 71 -0.74 -12.20 0.84
N ASN A 72 -1.89 -12.66 0.33
CA ASN A 72 -2.25 -12.48 -1.08
C ASN A 72 -2.36 -11.00 -1.47
N TRP A 73 -2.99 -10.17 -0.62
CA TRP A 73 -3.10 -8.74 -0.85
C TRP A 73 -1.73 -8.05 -0.91
N VAL A 74 -0.80 -8.39 -0.01
CA VAL A 74 0.58 -7.83 -0.01
C VAL A 74 1.30 -8.18 -1.32
N VAL A 75 1.17 -9.41 -1.82
CA VAL A 75 1.74 -9.81 -3.11
C VAL A 75 1.17 -8.99 -4.25
N MET A 76 -0.15 -8.82 -4.29
CA MET A 76 -0.83 -8.05 -5.34
C MET A 76 -0.46 -6.56 -5.29
N GLN A 77 -0.35 -5.99 -4.10
CA GLN A 77 0.10 -4.61 -3.91
C GLN A 77 1.52 -4.41 -4.45
N LYS A 78 2.45 -5.33 -4.16
CA LYS A 78 3.82 -5.28 -4.67
C LYS A 78 3.86 -5.37 -6.21
N ARG A 79 3.02 -6.23 -6.80
CA ARG A 79 2.88 -6.35 -8.26
C ARG A 79 2.32 -5.07 -8.88
N GLY A 80 1.29 -4.48 -8.28
CA GLY A 80 0.69 -3.22 -8.72
C GLY A 80 1.69 -2.07 -8.67
N LYS A 81 2.46 -1.95 -7.58
CA LYS A 81 3.53 -0.95 -7.46
C LYS A 81 4.57 -1.10 -8.58
N ALA A 82 5.05 -2.32 -8.82
CA ALA A 82 6.02 -2.58 -9.88
C ALA A 82 5.46 -2.29 -11.29
N ALA A 83 4.15 -2.52 -11.52
CA ALA A 83 3.50 -2.16 -12.78
C ALA A 83 3.42 -0.64 -12.97
N LEU A 84 3.08 0.10 -11.90
CA LEU A 84 3.05 1.56 -11.92
C LEU A 84 4.44 2.16 -12.20
N GLU A 85 5.49 1.64 -11.56
CA GLU A 85 6.87 2.07 -11.80
C GLU A 85 7.28 1.88 -13.27
N ARG A 86 6.94 0.72 -13.88
CA ARG A 86 7.19 0.49 -15.31
C ARG A 86 6.41 1.45 -16.20
N TYR A 87 5.14 1.71 -15.88
CA TYR A 87 4.32 2.67 -16.61
C TYR A 87 4.92 4.08 -16.56
N VAL A 88 5.34 4.55 -15.38
CA VAL A 88 5.95 5.88 -15.21
C VAL A 88 7.21 6.01 -16.07
N VAL A 89 8.12 5.02 -16.01
CA VAL A 89 9.34 5.01 -16.83
C VAL A 89 9.02 4.97 -18.32
N ALA A 90 8.04 4.16 -18.75
CA ALA A 90 7.65 4.08 -20.15
C ALA A 90 7.03 5.40 -20.65
N ARG A 91 6.18 6.03 -19.83
CA ARG A 91 5.56 7.32 -20.12
C ARG A 91 6.60 8.42 -20.24
N GLU A 92 7.57 8.47 -19.32
CA GLU A 92 8.65 9.45 -19.35
C GLU A 92 9.53 9.27 -20.59
N LYS A 93 9.89 8.03 -20.93
CA LYS A 93 10.62 7.73 -22.17
C LYS A 93 9.85 8.17 -23.43
N CYS A 94 8.55 7.91 -23.47
CA CYS A 94 7.69 8.35 -24.56
C CYS A 94 7.64 9.88 -24.66
N ALA A 95 7.45 10.58 -23.54
CA ALA A 95 7.44 12.03 -23.50
C ALA A 95 8.78 12.63 -23.95
N THR A 96 9.90 12.09 -23.49
CA THR A 96 11.25 12.52 -23.91
C THR A 96 11.47 12.27 -25.40
N ALA A 97 11.04 11.13 -25.94
CA ALA A 97 11.15 10.84 -27.37
C ALA A 97 10.29 11.82 -28.21
N ILE A 98 9.05 12.07 -27.80
CA ILE A 98 8.17 13.05 -28.47
C ILE A 98 8.80 14.44 -28.43
N ALA A 99 9.32 14.88 -27.27
CA ALA A 99 9.95 16.18 -27.14
C ALA A 99 11.23 16.30 -27.99
N GLY A 100 12.04 15.24 -28.06
CA GLY A 100 13.24 15.19 -28.89
C GLY A 100 12.97 15.23 -30.40
N HIS A 101 11.72 14.93 -30.82
CA HIS A 101 11.26 14.93 -32.20
C HIS A 101 10.15 15.96 -32.46
N ALA A 102 10.08 17.02 -31.64
CA ALA A 102 8.98 17.98 -31.70
C ALA A 102 8.86 18.65 -33.08
N ASP A 103 9.97 19.01 -33.72
CA ASP A 103 9.95 19.66 -35.04
C ASP A 103 9.39 18.74 -36.13
N GLU A 104 9.80 17.48 -36.17
CA GLU A 104 9.30 16.51 -37.15
C GLU A 104 7.82 16.20 -36.92
N ILE A 105 7.41 16.06 -35.66
CA ILE A 105 6.01 15.85 -35.29
C ILE A 105 5.14 17.06 -35.65
N ASN A 106 5.62 18.28 -35.41
CA ASN A 106 4.90 19.50 -35.77
C ASN A 106 4.77 19.66 -37.28
N ALA A 107 5.83 19.36 -38.04
CA ALA A 107 5.80 19.38 -39.50
C ALA A 107 4.80 18.36 -40.06
N LEU A 108 4.76 17.14 -39.49
CA LEU A 108 3.78 16.12 -39.86
C LEU A 108 2.35 16.56 -39.51
N HIS A 109 2.12 17.05 -38.30
CA HIS A 109 0.81 17.53 -37.86
C HIS A 109 0.28 18.66 -38.76
N ALA A 110 1.12 19.60 -39.16
CA ALA A 110 0.73 20.67 -40.10
C ALA A 110 0.30 20.14 -41.47
N ALA A 111 0.86 19.01 -41.93
CA ALA A 111 0.49 18.37 -43.19
C ALA A 111 -0.78 17.51 -43.08
N GLU A 112 -0.96 16.80 -41.97
CA GLU A 112 -2.06 15.85 -41.78
C GLU A 112 -3.33 16.46 -41.15
N CYS A 113 -3.19 17.55 -40.41
CA CYS A 113 -4.29 18.22 -39.71
C CYS A 113 -4.39 19.70 -40.10
N PRO A 114 -4.77 20.01 -41.36
CA PRO A 114 -5.02 21.38 -41.78
C PRO A 114 -6.17 21.98 -40.95
N ASP A 115 -6.10 23.29 -40.68
CA ASP A 115 -7.07 24.06 -39.86
C ASP A 115 -7.15 23.65 -38.37
N CYS A 116 -6.13 22.97 -37.83
CA CYS A 116 -6.10 22.59 -36.42
C CYS A 116 -5.98 23.82 -35.49
N PRO A 117 -6.86 23.98 -34.47
CA PRO A 117 -6.80 25.08 -33.50
C PRO A 117 -5.73 24.89 -32.41
N TRP A 118 -4.89 23.86 -32.49
CA TRP A 118 -3.83 23.59 -31.52
C TRP A 118 -2.83 24.75 -31.45
N ASN A 119 -2.68 25.33 -30.27
CA ASN A 119 -1.77 26.46 -30.04
C ASN A 119 -0.44 26.07 -29.35
N GLY A 120 -0.11 24.77 -29.31
CA GLY A 120 1.04 24.26 -28.55
C GLY A 120 0.73 23.89 -27.10
N VAL A 121 -0.47 24.23 -26.58
CA VAL A 121 -0.89 23.95 -25.20
C VAL A 121 -2.28 23.31 -25.14
N THR A 122 -3.22 23.80 -25.94
CA THR A 122 -4.62 23.34 -25.99
C THR A 122 -5.19 23.41 -27.41
N ILE A 123 -6.19 22.58 -27.72
CA ILE A 123 -6.99 22.64 -28.95
C ILE A 123 -8.23 23.53 -28.80
N PHE A 124 -8.52 24.01 -27.59
CA PHE A 124 -9.70 24.81 -27.31
C PHE A 124 -9.34 26.30 -27.45
N PRO A 125 -9.88 27.01 -28.46
CA PRO A 125 -9.68 28.44 -28.59
C PRO A 125 -10.37 29.19 -27.43
N GLU A 126 -9.77 30.30 -27.01
CA GLU A 126 -10.41 31.28 -26.10
C GLU A 126 -11.45 32.14 -26.83
#